data_AF-A0A521E2U8-F1
#
_entry.id   AF-A0A521E2U8-F1
#
_cell.length_a   1.000
_cell.length_b   1.000
_cell.length_c   1.000
_cell.angle_alpha   90.00
_cell.angle_beta   90.00
_cell.angle_gamma   90.00
#
_symmetry.space_group_name_H-M   'P 1'
#
loop_
_entity.id
_entity.type
_entity.pdbx_description
1 polymer ?
#
loop_
_entity_poly.entity_id
_entity_poly.type
_entity_poly.pdbx_seq_one_letter_code
_entity_poly.pdbx_strand_id
1 'polypeptide(L)'
;MIRNFISLGRTPLLICFLFVFQTVIAQAPLISTINPTSGPPKTAVVISGSNFGATAAENIVYFGAVKAEVTAASPTSLTVLAPVGATYQPVSVLNTATLLKGYSTESFVTTFTPNKGSITSSDIAPAVNFATVSNAGSGMEMGDFDGDGKIDLAVLNAINGSGAAVLIFRNTSRKPI
;
A
#
# COMPACT_ATOMS: atom_id res chain seq x y z
N MET A 1 -24.38 54.39 63.56
CA MET A 1 -23.60 54.81 62.38
C MET A 1 -22.22 54.15 62.49
N ILE A 2 -21.96 53.10 61.71
CA ILE A 2 -20.64 52.59 61.27
C ILE A 2 -20.97 51.47 60.27
N ARG A 3 -20.58 51.64 58.99
CA ARG A 3 -20.73 50.65 57.92
C ARG A 3 -19.35 50.03 57.67
N ASN A 4 -19.25 48.70 57.75
CA ASN A 4 -18.08 47.95 57.31
C ASN A 4 -18.01 47.95 55.78
N PHE A 5 -16.94 48.49 55.22
CA PHE A 5 -16.53 48.26 53.84
C PHE A 5 -15.14 47.62 53.86
N ILE A 6 -15.08 46.30 53.69
CA ILE A 6 -13.85 45.58 53.35
C ILE A 6 -13.83 45.48 51.82
N SER A 7 -12.88 46.18 51.21
CA SER A 7 -12.58 46.13 49.78
C SER A 7 -11.92 44.79 49.45
N LEU A 8 -12.59 43.91 48.71
CA LEU A 8 -11.96 42.74 48.09
C LEU A 8 -11.15 43.19 46.86
N GLY A 9 -9.83 43.20 46.99
CA GLY A 9 -8.91 43.34 45.86
C GLY A 9 -9.05 42.18 44.89
N ARG A 10 -9.22 42.49 43.60
CA ARG A 10 -9.30 41.52 42.51
C ARG A 10 -7.87 41.03 42.21
N THR A 11 -7.51 39.83 42.64
CA THR A 11 -6.32 39.14 42.14
C THR A 11 -6.60 38.59 40.73
N PRO A 12 -5.80 38.92 39.71
CA PRO A 12 -5.97 38.29 38.40
C PRO A 12 -5.39 36.88 38.46
N LEU A 13 -6.25 35.87 38.29
CA LEU A 13 -5.85 34.49 38.07
C LEU A 13 -5.24 34.40 36.66
N LEU A 14 -3.91 34.44 36.59
CA LEU A 14 -3.16 34.29 35.34
C LEU A 14 -3.08 32.80 35.02
N ILE A 15 -4.05 32.30 34.25
CA ILE A 15 -4.00 30.94 33.69
C ILE A 15 -2.93 30.96 32.59
N CYS A 16 -1.71 30.60 32.96
CA CYS A 16 -0.67 30.29 32.00
C CYS A 16 -1.04 28.96 31.35
N PHE A 17 -1.57 29.01 30.12
CA PHE A 17 -1.78 27.81 29.31
C PHE A 17 -0.39 27.30 28.91
N LEU A 18 0.17 26.40 29.73
CA LEU A 18 1.41 25.71 29.41
C LEU A 18 1.15 24.83 28.18
N PHE A 19 1.43 25.37 27.00
CA PHE A 19 1.36 24.63 25.74
C PHE A 19 2.57 23.68 25.70
N VAL A 20 2.40 22.50 26.29
CA VAL A 20 3.38 21.43 26.16
C VAL A 20 3.34 20.98 24.69
N PHE A 21 4.31 21.41 23.90
CA PHE A 21 4.59 20.81 22.59
C PHE A 21 5.06 19.39 22.83
N GLN A 22 4.14 18.43 22.83
CA GLN A 22 4.51 17.01 22.78
C GLN A 22 5.01 16.70 21.37
N THR A 23 6.29 16.38 21.26
CA THR A 23 6.84 15.70 20.09
C THR A 23 6.24 14.30 20.01
N VAL A 24 5.20 14.13 19.18
CA VAL A 24 4.70 12.82 18.80
C VAL A 24 5.73 12.20 17.84
N ILE A 25 6.44 11.17 18.26
CA ILE A 25 7.27 10.38 17.35
C ILE A 25 6.32 9.65 16.40
N ALA A 26 6.46 9.90 15.10
CA ALA A 26 5.68 9.21 14.08
C ALA A 26 5.92 7.70 14.17
N GLN A 27 4.84 6.92 14.29
CA GLN A 27 4.89 5.47 14.33
C GLN A 27 4.56 4.88 12.97
N ALA A 28 5.19 3.75 12.63
CA ALA A 28 4.83 3.02 11.44
C ALA A 28 3.41 2.43 11.58
N PRO A 29 2.65 2.31 10.48
CA PRO A 29 1.42 1.52 10.44
C PRO A 29 1.66 0.12 11.01
N LEU A 30 0.80 -0.31 11.93
CA LEU A 30 0.78 -1.70 12.41
C LEU A 30 -0.46 -2.37 11.84
N ILE A 31 -0.28 -3.49 11.15
CA ILE A 31 -1.40 -4.28 10.61
C ILE A 31 -1.59 -5.50 11.52
N SER A 32 -2.71 -5.53 12.25
CA SER A 32 -3.04 -6.62 13.15
C SER A 32 -3.75 -7.76 12.43
N THR A 33 -4.71 -7.44 11.55
CA THR A 33 -5.45 -8.43 10.78
C THR A 33 -5.85 -7.91 9.40
N ILE A 34 -6.03 -8.85 8.47
CA ILE A 34 -6.72 -8.63 7.19
C ILE A 34 -7.87 -9.62 7.12
N ASN A 35 -9.07 -9.16 6.75
CA ASN A 35 -10.25 -10.01 6.69
C ASN A 35 -11.19 -9.58 5.55
N PRO A 36 -11.59 -10.49 4.64
CA PRO A 36 -11.14 -11.88 4.54
C PRO A 36 -9.67 -12.01 4.07
N THR A 37 -9.04 -13.15 4.35
CA THR A 37 -7.69 -13.48 3.86
C THR A 37 -7.68 -14.07 2.44
N SER A 38 -8.85 -14.24 1.83
CA SER A 38 -8.98 -14.75 0.46
C SER A 38 -10.24 -14.25 -0.22
N GLY A 39 -10.23 -14.26 -1.56
CA GLY A 39 -11.39 -13.89 -2.37
C GLY A 39 -11.02 -13.54 -3.81
N PRO A 40 -12.00 -13.40 -4.71
CA PRO A 40 -11.76 -12.94 -6.07
C PRO A 40 -11.33 -11.47 -6.11
N PRO A 41 -10.77 -10.99 -7.23
CA PRO A 41 -10.52 -9.56 -7.41
C PRO A 41 -11.76 -8.72 -7.10
N LYS A 42 -11.54 -7.52 -6.55
CA LYS A 42 -12.55 -6.59 -6.00
C LYS A 42 -13.25 -7.04 -4.72
N THR A 43 -12.78 -8.11 -4.06
CA THR A 43 -13.24 -8.43 -2.71
C THR A 43 -12.95 -7.26 -1.77
N ALA A 44 -13.94 -6.83 -1.00
CA ALA A 44 -13.76 -5.84 0.05
C ALA A 44 -13.01 -6.48 1.22
N VAL A 45 -11.81 -5.98 1.52
CA VAL A 45 -10.95 -6.44 2.60
C VAL A 45 -10.87 -5.35 3.66
N VAL A 46 -11.14 -5.73 4.91
CA VAL A 46 -10.95 -4.88 6.08
C VAL A 46 -9.56 -5.17 6.65
N ILE A 47 -8.76 -4.12 6.78
CA ILE A 47 -7.43 -4.14 7.40
C ILE A 47 -7.56 -3.44 8.75
N SER A 48 -7.34 -4.16 9.84
CA SER A 48 -7.41 -3.61 11.20
C SER A 48 -6.01 -3.44 11.78
N GLY A 49 -5.81 -2.38 12.55
CA GLY A 49 -4.48 -2.03 13.04
C GLY A 49 -4.40 -0.70 13.80
N SER A 50 -3.26 -0.04 13.70
CA SER A 50 -3.02 1.29 14.26
C SER A 50 -2.10 2.13 13.39
N ASN A 51 -2.07 3.44 13.65
CA ASN A 51 -1.23 4.43 12.97
C ASN A 51 -1.51 4.60 11.47
N PHE A 52 -2.71 4.26 11.03
CA PHE A 52 -3.18 4.57 9.68
C PHE A 52 -3.52 6.06 9.54
N GLY A 53 -3.55 6.55 8.30
CA GLY A 53 -4.13 7.86 8.00
C GLY A 53 -5.63 7.87 8.31
N ALA A 54 -6.15 9.03 8.73
CA ALA A 54 -7.56 9.18 9.06
C ALA A 54 -8.45 9.22 7.81
N THR A 55 -7.88 9.54 6.64
CA THR A 55 -8.60 9.60 5.37
C THR A 55 -8.04 8.59 4.35
N ALA A 56 -8.84 8.22 3.35
CA ALA A 56 -8.42 7.24 2.33
C ALA A 56 -7.19 7.72 1.54
N ALA A 57 -7.09 9.02 1.26
CA ALA A 57 -5.96 9.60 0.52
C ALA A 57 -4.63 9.57 1.28
N GLU A 58 -4.68 9.46 2.61
CA GLU A 58 -3.49 9.39 3.47
C GLU A 58 -2.87 7.98 3.53
N ASN A 59 -3.47 7.00 2.87
CA ASN A 59 -3.07 5.60 2.95
C ASN A 59 -2.79 5.05 1.55
N ILE A 60 -1.60 4.49 1.35
CA ILE A 60 -1.26 3.73 0.14
C ILE A 60 -1.14 2.25 0.53
N VAL A 61 -1.99 1.42 -0.06
CA VAL A 61 -2.06 -0.01 0.25
C VAL A 61 -1.66 -0.84 -0.96
N TYR A 62 -0.81 -1.84 -0.74
CA TYR A 62 -0.38 -2.79 -1.78
C TYR A 62 -0.69 -4.22 -1.37
N PHE A 63 -1.18 -5.01 -2.33
CA PHE A 63 -1.33 -6.46 -2.22
C PHE A 63 -0.19 -7.09 -3.01
N GLY A 64 0.95 -7.23 -2.33
CA GLY A 64 2.24 -7.49 -2.97
C GLY A 64 2.63 -6.38 -3.94
N ALA A 65 2.67 -6.66 -5.24
CA ALA A 65 3.14 -5.70 -6.24
C ALA A 65 2.08 -4.71 -6.75
N VAL A 66 0.78 -4.96 -6.51
CA VAL A 66 -0.30 -4.14 -7.08
C VAL A 66 -0.93 -3.23 -6.02
N LYS A 67 -1.12 -1.96 -6.36
CA LYS A 67 -1.80 -0.97 -5.51
C LYS A 67 -3.30 -1.28 -5.42
N ALA A 68 -3.82 -1.28 -4.21
CA ALA A 68 -5.25 -1.42 -3.93
C ALA A 68 -5.96 -0.07 -3.87
N GLU A 69 -7.26 -0.07 -4.14
CA GLU A 69 -8.13 1.08 -3.90
C GLU A 69 -8.57 1.10 -2.44
N VAL A 70 -8.33 2.22 -1.74
CA VAL A 70 -8.79 2.45 -0.37
C VAL A 70 -10.12 3.20 -0.42
N THR A 71 -11.20 2.56 0.03
CA THR A 71 -12.56 3.12 -0.05
C THR A 71 -13.01 3.77 1.25
N ALA A 72 -12.45 3.37 2.39
CA ALA A 72 -12.69 3.99 3.69
C ALA A 72 -11.46 3.87 4.59
N ALA A 73 -11.28 4.82 5.50
CA ALA A 73 -10.16 4.85 6.43
C ALA A 73 -10.55 5.45 7.78
N SER A 74 -9.87 4.98 8.81
CA SER A 74 -9.73 5.58 10.14
C SER A 74 -8.32 5.26 10.65
N PRO A 75 -7.85 5.88 11.76
CA PRO A 75 -6.54 5.57 12.32
C PRO A 75 -6.30 4.10 12.70
N THR A 76 -7.36 3.28 12.77
CA THR A 76 -7.30 1.88 13.20
C THR A 76 -7.93 0.89 12.23
N SER A 77 -8.54 1.35 11.12
CA SER A 77 -9.17 0.46 10.14
C SER A 77 -9.16 1.05 8.74
N LEU A 78 -8.85 0.23 7.75
CA LEU A 78 -9.00 0.53 6.32
C LEU A 78 -9.97 -0.46 5.70
N THR A 79 -10.83 0.03 4.81
CA THR A 79 -11.56 -0.83 3.86
C THR A 79 -10.96 -0.61 2.48
N VAL A 80 -10.55 -1.71 1.84
CA VAL A 80 -9.88 -1.68 0.53
C VAL A 80 -10.49 -2.71 -0.40
N LEU A 81 -10.34 -2.51 -1.71
CA LEU A 81 -10.70 -3.51 -2.71
C LEU A 81 -9.44 -4.28 -3.14
N ALA A 82 -9.46 -5.60 -3.01
CA ALA A 82 -8.39 -6.47 -3.49
C ALA A 82 -8.16 -6.24 -5.00
N PRO A 83 -6.96 -5.83 -5.45
CA PRO A 83 -6.75 -5.49 -6.84
C PRO A 83 -6.67 -6.73 -7.73
N VAL A 84 -6.94 -6.54 -9.02
CA VAL A 84 -6.63 -7.56 -10.03
C VAL A 84 -5.12 -7.71 -10.11
N GLY A 85 -4.60 -8.93 -10.08
CA GLY A 85 -3.15 -9.18 -10.10
C GLY A 85 -2.48 -9.12 -8.72
N ALA A 86 -3.25 -9.09 -7.63
CA ALA A 86 -2.71 -9.27 -6.29
C ALA A 86 -1.86 -10.56 -6.22
N THR A 87 -0.60 -10.40 -5.82
CA THR A 87 0.36 -11.50 -5.65
C THR A 87 0.34 -12.04 -4.23
N TYR A 88 0.71 -13.30 -4.04
CA TYR A 88 0.77 -13.94 -2.72
C TYR A 88 1.97 -13.41 -1.91
N GLN A 89 1.76 -12.29 -1.23
CA GLN A 89 2.71 -11.57 -0.37
C GLN A 89 1.94 -10.89 0.78
N PRO A 90 2.63 -10.52 1.88
CA PRO A 90 2.08 -9.64 2.90
C PRO A 90 1.49 -8.36 2.29
N VAL A 91 0.33 -7.95 2.79
CA VAL A 91 -0.27 -6.65 2.47
C VAL A 91 0.54 -5.57 3.15
N SER A 92 0.85 -4.50 2.43
CA SER A 92 1.56 -3.35 3.01
C SER A 92 0.69 -2.09 3.03
N VAL A 93 0.86 -1.28 4.08
CA VAL A 93 0.19 0.01 4.25
C VAL A 93 1.26 1.06 4.50
N LEU A 94 1.29 2.10 3.67
CA LEU A 94 2.09 3.30 3.89
C LEU A 94 1.16 4.46 4.28
N ASN A 95 1.49 5.12 5.39
CA ASN A 95 0.86 6.36 5.80
C ASN A 95 1.63 7.52 5.14
N THR A 96 0.97 8.32 4.31
CA THR A 96 1.64 9.37 3.53
C THR A 96 2.05 10.58 4.36
N ALA A 97 1.46 10.79 5.54
CA ALA A 97 1.84 11.86 6.44
C ALA A 97 3.13 11.55 7.20
N THR A 98 3.31 10.28 7.59
CA THR A 98 4.53 9.84 8.30
C THR A 98 5.61 9.28 7.38
N LEU A 99 5.24 8.91 6.14
CA LEU A 99 6.07 8.20 5.16
C LEU A 99 6.61 6.85 5.67
N LEU A 100 5.98 6.29 6.70
CA LEU A 100 6.32 4.98 7.26
C LEU A 100 5.40 3.90 6.72
N LYS A 101 5.92 2.67 6.66
CA LYS A 101 5.24 1.50 6.10
C LYS A 101 5.15 0.37 7.11
N GLY A 102 4.00 -0.30 7.13
CA GLY A 102 3.73 -1.54 7.86
C GLY A 102 3.38 -2.69 6.94
N TYR A 103 3.53 -3.91 7.45
CA TYR A 103 3.20 -5.15 6.74
C TYR A 103 2.30 -6.03 7.61
N SER A 104 1.39 -6.78 6.98
CA SER A 104 0.63 -7.83 7.65
C SER A 104 1.51 -9.05 7.89
N THR A 105 1.12 -9.91 8.83
CA THR A 105 1.72 -11.24 8.99
C THR A 105 1.15 -12.24 7.99
N GLU A 106 -0.14 -12.09 7.66
CA GLU A 106 -0.85 -12.94 6.70
C GLU A 106 -0.84 -12.36 5.29
N SER A 107 -0.84 -13.23 4.28
CA SER A 107 -1.00 -12.85 2.88
C SER A 107 -2.46 -12.99 2.44
N PHE A 108 -2.86 -12.26 1.39
CA PHE A 108 -4.16 -12.45 0.75
C PHE A 108 -4.06 -13.49 -0.38
N VAL A 109 -5.00 -14.45 -0.41
CA VAL A 109 -5.09 -15.44 -1.48
C VAL A 109 -6.16 -15.03 -2.49
N THR A 110 -5.72 -14.68 -3.69
CA THR A 110 -6.64 -14.44 -4.82
C THR A 110 -7.27 -15.76 -5.27
N THR A 111 -8.60 -15.80 -5.31
CA THR A 111 -9.35 -16.96 -5.81
C THR A 111 -10.05 -16.66 -7.12
N PHE A 112 -10.39 -17.70 -7.89
CA PHE A 112 -11.08 -17.56 -9.17
C PHE A 112 -12.29 -18.49 -9.19
N THR A 113 -13.42 -18.04 -9.74
CA THR A 113 -14.63 -18.86 -9.85
C THR A 113 -15.10 -18.86 -11.30
N PRO A 114 -15.27 -20.04 -11.93
CA PRO A 114 -15.00 -21.38 -11.40
C PRO A 114 -13.51 -21.66 -11.15
N ASN A 115 -13.20 -22.47 -10.14
CA ASN A 115 -11.83 -22.94 -9.90
C ASN A 115 -11.35 -23.74 -11.12
N LYS A 116 -10.20 -23.36 -11.68
CA LYS A 116 -9.58 -24.11 -12.77
C LYS A 116 -8.57 -25.11 -12.19
N GLY A 117 -8.86 -26.41 -12.32
CA GLY A 117 -8.05 -27.48 -11.72
C GLY A 117 -6.68 -27.70 -12.37
N SER A 118 -6.52 -27.31 -13.65
CA SER A 118 -5.25 -27.42 -14.38
C SER A 118 -5.13 -26.30 -15.40
N ILE A 119 -3.94 -25.74 -15.56
CA ILE A 119 -3.62 -24.81 -16.66
C ILE A 119 -3.45 -25.63 -17.94
N THR A 120 -4.14 -25.24 -19.01
CA THR A 120 -4.09 -25.86 -20.34
C THR A 120 -3.49 -24.89 -21.36
N SER A 121 -3.11 -25.39 -22.55
CA SER A 121 -2.61 -24.54 -23.64
C SER A 121 -3.61 -23.47 -24.10
N SER A 122 -4.90 -23.64 -23.81
CA SER A 122 -5.93 -22.63 -24.07
C SER A 122 -5.93 -21.46 -23.08
N ASP A 123 -5.25 -21.58 -21.93
CA ASP A 123 -5.15 -20.49 -20.94
C ASP A 123 -4.03 -19.51 -21.23
N ILE A 124 -3.04 -19.96 -21.99
CA ILE A 124 -1.82 -19.23 -22.24
C ILE A 124 -1.79 -18.91 -23.73
N ALA A 125 -1.72 -17.62 -24.06
CA ALA A 125 -1.51 -17.19 -25.43
C ALA A 125 -0.17 -17.74 -25.97
N PRO A 126 0.01 -17.86 -27.30
CA PRO A 126 1.30 -18.20 -27.88
C PRO A 126 2.42 -17.33 -27.31
N ALA A 127 3.59 -17.93 -27.08
CA ALA A 127 4.73 -17.23 -26.52
C ALA A 127 5.14 -16.03 -27.38
N VAL A 128 5.37 -14.89 -26.73
CA VAL A 128 5.96 -13.70 -27.36
C VAL A 128 7.39 -13.57 -26.86
N ASN A 129 8.35 -13.64 -27.79
CA ASN A 129 9.77 -13.55 -27.47
C ASN A 129 10.28 -12.14 -27.76
N PHE A 130 10.88 -11.51 -26.75
CA PHE A 130 11.57 -10.23 -26.91
C PHE A 130 13.08 -10.47 -26.95
N ALA A 131 13.74 -9.95 -27.99
CA ALA A 131 15.19 -10.08 -28.13
C ALA A 131 15.92 -9.24 -27.06
N THR A 132 16.86 -9.85 -26.34
CA THR A 132 17.88 -9.17 -25.52
C THR A 132 19.24 -9.33 -26.20
N VAL A 133 20.20 -8.43 -25.95
CA VAL A 133 21.39 -8.31 -26.83
C VAL A 133 22.59 -9.18 -26.41
N SER A 134 22.51 -9.97 -25.33
CA SER A 134 23.45 -11.06 -25.08
C SER A 134 23.01 -12.02 -23.98
N ASN A 135 23.52 -13.25 -24.03
CA ASN A 135 23.22 -14.38 -23.16
C ASN A 135 23.15 -13.99 -21.67
N ALA A 136 21.96 -14.22 -21.10
CA ALA A 136 21.55 -13.97 -19.72
C ALA A 136 21.46 -12.49 -19.34
N GLY A 137 20.23 -11.94 -19.43
CA GLY A 137 19.90 -10.75 -18.65
C GLY A 137 20.26 -11.01 -17.19
N SER A 138 21.19 -10.23 -16.64
CA SER A 138 21.86 -10.56 -15.37
C SER A 138 20.98 -10.30 -14.14
N GLY A 139 19.78 -9.77 -14.35
CA GLY A 139 18.75 -9.55 -13.34
C GLY A 139 17.42 -9.17 -13.99
N MET A 140 16.33 -9.53 -13.33
CA MET A 140 14.97 -9.17 -13.70
C MET A 140 14.22 -8.69 -12.46
N GLU A 141 13.40 -7.65 -12.62
CA GLU A 141 12.55 -7.10 -11.57
C GLU A 141 11.14 -6.90 -12.12
N MET A 142 10.12 -7.10 -11.29
CA MET A 142 8.72 -6.91 -11.69
C MET A 142 8.09 -5.80 -10.86
N GLY A 143 7.36 -4.91 -11.51
CA GLY A 143 6.70 -3.80 -10.83
C GLY A 143 5.81 -3.02 -11.80
N ASP A 144 4.94 -2.16 -11.26
CA ASP A 144 4.17 -1.21 -12.07
C ASP A 144 5.01 0.05 -12.28
N PHE A 145 5.74 0.13 -13.40
CA PHE A 145 6.73 1.19 -13.63
C PHE A 145 6.14 2.45 -14.27
N ASP A 146 4.92 2.38 -14.77
CA ASP A 146 4.23 3.51 -15.41
C ASP A 146 2.96 3.98 -14.68
N GLY A 147 2.55 3.26 -13.62
CA GLY A 147 1.40 3.59 -12.80
C GLY A 147 0.05 3.20 -13.41
N ASP A 148 0.03 2.35 -14.45
CA ASP A 148 -1.20 1.89 -15.10
C ASP A 148 -1.91 0.74 -14.36
N GLY A 149 -1.31 0.26 -13.26
CA GLY A 149 -1.85 -0.77 -12.40
C GLY A 149 -1.56 -2.20 -12.87
N LYS A 150 -0.74 -2.39 -13.90
CA LYS A 150 -0.29 -3.70 -14.37
C LYS A 150 1.17 -3.91 -14.04
N ILE A 151 1.52 -5.17 -13.78
CA ILE A 151 2.90 -5.54 -13.50
C ILE A 151 3.68 -5.60 -14.81
N ASP A 152 4.67 -4.73 -14.94
CA ASP A 152 5.69 -4.69 -15.98
C ASP A 152 6.92 -5.51 -15.57
N LEU A 153 7.83 -5.71 -16.53
CA LEU A 153 9.07 -6.43 -16.34
C LEU A 153 10.28 -5.56 -16.73
N ALA A 154 11.19 -5.32 -15.80
CA ALA A 154 12.48 -4.71 -16.04
C ALA A 154 13.56 -5.79 -16.20
N VAL A 155 14.41 -5.67 -17.22
CA VAL A 155 15.51 -6.60 -17.49
C VAL A 155 16.81 -5.83 -17.65
N LEU A 156 17.85 -6.27 -16.93
CA LEU A 156 19.21 -5.78 -17.11
C LEU A 156 19.83 -6.43 -18.35
N ASN A 157 20.11 -5.61 -19.35
CA ASN A 157 20.77 -6.02 -20.58
C ASN A 157 22.22 -5.51 -20.55
N ALA A 158 23.15 -6.36 -20.10
CA ALA A 158 24.56 -6.03 -20.00
C ALA A 158 25.34 -6.63 -21.18
N ILE A 159 26.00 -5.79 -21.97
CA ILE A 159 26.96 -6.22 -22.97
C ILE A 159 28.34 -6.21 -22.31
N ASN A 160 29.09 -7.31 -22.42
CA ASN A 160 30.46 -7.39 -21.91
C ASN A 160 31.31 -6.24 -22.45
N GLY A 161 31.54 -5.21 -21.61
CA GLY A 161 32.44 -4.10 -21.91
C GLY A 161 31.89 -2.95 -22.77
N SER A 162 30.60 -2.88 -23.10
CA SER A 162 30.03 -1.74 -23.86
C SER A 162 28.53 -1.54 -23.63
N GLY A 163 28.15 -0.62 -22.74
CA GLY A 163 26.78 -0.09 -22.62
C GLY A 163 25.76 -1.06 -22.00
N ALA A 164 25.61 -1.03 -20.67
CA ALA A 164 24.47 -1.66 -20.01
C ALA A 164 23.20 -0.83 -20.24
N ALA A 165 22.09 -1.48 -20.59
CA ALA A 165 20.78 -0.88 -20.70
C ALA A 165 19.77 -1.57 -19.78
N VAL A 166 18.83 -0.81 -19.24
CA VAL A 166 17.63 -1.34 -18.59
C VAL A 166 16.53 -1.36 -19.63
N LEU A 167 16.01 -2.55 -19.94
CA LEU A 167 14.83 -2.70 -20.79
C LEU A 167 13.59 -2.79 -19.91
N ILE A 168 12.56 -1.99 -20.21
CA ILE A 168 11.25 -2.06 -19.55
C ILE A 168 10.24 -2.64 -20.54
N PHE A 169 9.77 -3.84 -20.25
CA PHE A 169 8.70 -4.50 -20.98
C PHE A 169 7.37 -4.19 -20.31
N ARG A 170 6.62 -3.26 -20.93
CA ARG A 170 5.30 -2.86 -20.45
C ARG A 170 4.26 -3.95 -20.64
N ASN A 171 3.45 -4.20 -19.62
CA ASN A 171 2.33 -5.10 -19.69
C ASN A 171 1.12 -4.42 -20.36
N THR A 172 0.98 -4.65 -21.65
CA THR A 172 -0.12 -4.08 -22.45
C THR A 172 -1.37 -4.95 -22.49
N SER A 173 -1.44 -6.03 -21.70
CA SER A 173 -2.61 -6.89 -21.64
C SER A 173 -3.86 -6.09 -21.25
N ARG A 174 -5.00 -6.40 -21.86
CA ARG A 174 -6.27 -5.76 -21.51
C ARG A 174 -6.91 -6.56 -20.37
N LYS A 175 -7.54 -5.86 -19.43
CA LYS A 175 -8.35 -6.51 -18.40
C LYS A 175 -9.35 -7.45 -19.09
N PRO A 176 -9.44 -8.72 -18.71
CA PRO A 176 -10.52 -9.59 -19.18
C PRO A 176 -11.85 -8.92 -18.80
N ILE A 177 -12.72 -8.79 -19.79
CA ILE A 177 -14.11 -8.34 -19.65
C ILE A 177 -14.85 -9.20 -18.63
#